data_AF-G0NSH0-F1
#
_entry.id   AF-G0NSH0-F1
#
_cell.length_a   1.000
_cell.length_b   1.000
_cell.length_c   1.000
_cell.angle_alpha   90.00
_cell.angle_beta   90.00
_cell.angle_gamma   90.00
#
_symmetry.space_group_name_H-M   'P 1'
#
loop_
_entity.id
_entity.type
_entity.pdbx_description
1 polymer ?
#
loop_
_entity_poly.entity_id
_entity_poly.type
_entity_poly.pdbx_seq_one_letter_code
_entity_poly.pdbx_strand_id
1 'polypeptide(L)'
;MDYLHQELQNIHDNVENGYHQELGYPTGPPPPPPPSGYQDHQHQDHHYHQEPSPSASSCLSRIRLAASFDPLISSKINRFIDSMRIDRLRAYVCERTAFFCDEHQQKEVGDLFHQYDRSIEIINQVRHSLTSTEKDQLNMMENLNDTLAEQAFFVYKFSLLNPVDLAVLQSAKASLATALSANAPDGALSKAMGSFSPQDLERLATLPVNHLPEEVRSHLARCQITAPEVVHDTVAFLLSLIGSKQNN
;
A
#
# COMPACT_ATOMS: atom_id res chain seq x y z
N MET A 1 -7.39 -27.11 36.33
CA MET A 1 -7.42 -26.13 35.22
C MET A 1 -8.01 -24.84 35.77
N ASP A 2 -7.36 -24.21 36.76
CA ASP A 2 -7.88 -22.99 37.42
C ASP A 2 -6.73 -22.27 38.15
N TYR A 3 -5.68 -21.88 37.43
CA TYR A 3 -4.58 -21.06 38.00
C TYR A 3 -4.04 -20.01 37.02
N LEU A 4 -4.70 -19.80 35.87
CA LEU A 4 -4.26 -18.86 34.83
C LEU A 4 -5.30 -17.77 34.50
N HIS A 5 -6.33 -17.61 35.35
CA HIS A 5 -7.36 -16.59 35.20
C HIS A 5 -7.40 -15.55 36.33
N GLN A 6 -6.45 -15.58 37.26
CA GLN A 6 -6.41 -14.62 38.37
C GLN A 6 -5.23 -13.63 38.30
N GLU A 7 -4.34 -13.76 37.31
CA GLU A 7 -3.21 -12.82 37.11
C GLU A 7 -3.47 -11.74 36.04
N LEU A 8 -4.57 -11.81 35.28
CA LEU A 8 -4.91 -10.80 34.26
C LEU A 8 -5.91 -9.73 34.72
N GLN A 9 -6.39 -9.80 35.95
CA GLN A 9 -7.24 -8.75 36.56
C GLN A 9 -6.51 -7.85 37.56
N ASN A 10 -5.25 -8.16 37.93
CA ASN A 10 -4.47 -7.35 38.88
C ASN A 10 -3.49 -6.35 38.22
N ILE A 11 -3.53 -6.19 36.90
CA ILE A 11 -2.68 -5.22 36.17
C ILE A 11 -3.48 -3.97 35.75
N HIS A 12 -4.81 -4.01 35.82
CA HIS A 12 -5.65 -2.87 35.39
C HIS A 12 -6.03 -1.88 36.50
N ASP A 13 -5.76 -2.19 37.79
CA ASP A 13 -6.14 -1.32 38.92
C ASP A 13 -4.96 -0.68 39.67
N ASN A 14 -3.72 -0.75 39.14
CA ASN A 14 -2.51 -0.23 39.80
C ASN A 14 -1.74 0.86 39.04
N VAL A 15 -2.34 1.46 38.00
CA VAL A 15 -1.77 2.62 37.27
C VAL A 15 -2.57 3.91 37.53
N GLU A 16 -3.62 3.84 38.35
CA GLU A 16 -4.54 4.95 38.61
C GLU A 16 -4.55 5.37 40.09
N ASN A 17 -3.40 5.36 40.76
CA ASN A 17 -3.21 6.07 42.04
C ASN A 17 -1.74 6.06 42.45
N GLY A 18 -1.07 7.21 42.40
CA GLY A 18 0.13 7.40 43.22
C GLY A 18 1.29 8.15 42.60
N TYR A 19 1.09 9.42 42.19
CA TYR A 19 2.13 10.44 42.26
C TYR A 19 1.52 11.82 42.57
N HIS A 20 0.91 11.94 43.75
CA HIS A 20 0.80 13.24 44.43
C HIS A 20 1.93 13.28 45.46
N GLN A 21 3.03 13.95 45.13
CA GLN A 21 4.02 14.36 46.11
C GLN A 21 4.16 15.88 46.03
N GLU A 22 3.49 16.54 46.97
CA GLU A 22 3.59 17.97 47.21
C GLU A 22 5.03 18.34 47.59
N LEU A 23 5.70 19.07 46.68
CA LEU A 23 6.85 19.90 47.03
C LEU A 23 6.42 21.35 46.77
N GLY A 24 6.16 22.06 47.87
CA GLY A 24 5.69 23.43 47.87
C GLY A 24 6.70 24.40 47.24
N TYR A 25 6.26 25.11 46.21
CA TYR A 25 6.87 26.35 45.75
C TYR A 25 5.78 27.44 45.70
N PRO A 26 6.04 28.64 46.24
CA PRO A 26 5.06 29.72 46.21
C PRO A 26 4.80 30.15 44.76
N THR A 27 3.53 30.21 44.37
CA THR A 27 3.07 30.68 43.07
C THR A 27 3.38 32.17 42.91
N GLY A 28 4.49 32.47 42.24
CA GLY A 28 4.78 33.81 41.71
C GLY A 28 3.86 34.16 40.54
N PRO A 29 3.72 35.46 40.19
CA PRO A 29 2.87 35.90 39.09
C PRO A 29 3.32 35.29 37.74
N PRO A 30 2.40 35.11 36.78
CA PRO A 30 2.70 34.46 35.50
C PRO A 30 3.79 35.22 34.72
N PRO A 31 4.67 34.51 33.99
CA PRO A 31 5.71 35.15 33.20
C PRO A 31 5.10 36.04 32.10
N PRO A 32 5.74 37.17 31.76
CA PRO A 32 5.27 38.03 30.68
C PRO A 32 5.31 37.28 29.33
N PRO A 33 4.42 37.63 28.38
CA PRO A 33 4.45 37.04 27.05
C PRO A 33 5.81 37.29 26.38
N PRO A 34 6.32 36.33 25.58
CA PRO A 34 7.60 36.50 24.89
C PRO A 34 7.53 37.68 23.93
N PRO A 35 8.61 38.47 23.78
CA PRO A 35 8.64 39.60 22.87
C PRO A 35 8.49 39.11 21.42
N SER A 36 7.51 39.69 20.71
CA SER A 36 7.35 39.52 19.27
C SER A 36 8.62 39.96 18.56
N GLY A 37 9.40 39.00 18.05
CA GLY A 37 10.53 39.30 17.18
C GLY A 37 11.72 38.38 17.36
N TYR A 38 11.53 37.07 17.14
CA TYR A 38 12.60 36.23 16.60
C TYR A 38 11.99 35.34 15.51
N GLN A 39 12.27 35.72 14.27
CA GLN A 39 12.18 34.85 13.11
C GLN A 39 13.14 33.68 13.34
N ASP A 40 12.60 32.51 13.64
CA ASP A 40 13.33 31.27 13.39
C ASP A 40 12.97 30.85 11.97
N HIS A 41 13.85 31.13 11.03
CA HIS A 41 13.78 30.54 9.68
C HIS A 41 14.26 29.08 9.80
N GLN A 42 13.47 28.26 10.50
CA GLN A 42 13.51 26.83 10.25
C GLN A 42 12.82 26.62 8.92
N HIS A 43 13.62 26.50 7.86
CA HIS A 43 13.24 25.76 6.67
C HIS A 43 12.98 24.31 7.08
N GLN A 44 11.81 24.07 7.67
CA GLN A 44 11.13 22.80 7.57
C GLN A 44 10.70 22.69 6.11
N ASP A 45 11.56 22.11 5.28
CA ASP A 45 11.12 21.40 4.09
C ASP A 45 10.27 20.21 4.56
N HIS A 46 9.04 20.51 4.98
CA HIS A 46 7.97 19.54 4.92
C HIS A 46 7.86 19.16 3.44
N HIS A 47 8.51 18.06 3.06
CA HIS A 47 8.11 17.32 1.87
C HIS A 47 6.66 16.91 2.09
N TYR A 48 5.74 17.80 1.73
CA TYR A 48 4.32 17.52 1.64
C TYR A 48 4.18 16.46 0.56
N HIS A 49 4.19 15.19 0.96
CA HIS A 49 3.67 14.12 0.12
C HIS A 49 2.24 14.51 -0.20
N GLN A 50 1.99 14.83 -1.47
CA GLN A 50 0.67 15.23 -1.93
C GLN A 50 -0.21 13.99 -1.86
N GLU A 51 -1.36 14.12 -1.21
CA GLU A 51 -2.37 13.07 -1.26
C GLU A 51 -2.71 12.76 -2.73
N PRO A 52 -2.98 11.48 -3.07
CA PRO A 52 -3.33 11.15 -4.44
C PRO A 52 -4.59 11.90 -4.86
N SER A 53 -4.63 12.36 -6.11
CA SER A 53 -5.84 12.96 -6.68
C SER A 53 -7.03 12.00 -6.57
N PRO A 54 -8.29 12.48 -6.58
CA PRO A 54 -9.46 11.59 -6.54
C PRO A 54 -9.46 10.53 -7.66
N SER A 55 -8.97 10.89 -8.85
CA SER A 55 -8.93 9.97 -9.99
C SER A 55 -7.79 8.94 -9.85
N ALA A 56 -6.59 9.34 -9.38
CA ALA A 56 -5.53 8.39 -9.02
C ALA A 56 -5.99 7.46 -7.88
N SER A 57 -6.63 7.99 -6.85
CA SER A 57 -7.20 7.21 -5.74
C SER A 57 -8.22 6.18 -6.22
N SER A 58 -9.08 6.55 -7.16
CA SER A 58 -10.05 5.63 -7.79
C SER A 58 -9.36 4.50 -8.57
N CYS A 59 -8.28 4.80 -9.29
CA CYS A 59 -7.49 3.79 -9.99
C CYS A 59 -6.78 2.84 -9.00
N LEU A 60 -6.14 3.38 -7.97
CA LEU A 60 -5.47 2.60 -6.93
C LEU A 60 -6.46 1.71 -6.15
N SER A 61 -7.70 2.17 -5.92
CA SER A 61 -8.73 1.36 -5.26
C SER A 61 -9.17 0.17 -6.11
N ARG A 62 -9.24 0.31 -7.45
CA ARG A 62 -9.51 -0.81 -8.36
C ARG A 62 -8.37 -1.82 -8.38
N ILE A 63 -7.12 -1.37 -8.39
CA ILE A 63 -5.95 -2.26 -8.27
C ILE A 63 -5.97 -2.98 -6.93
N ARG A 64 -6.34 -2.28 -5.84
CA ARG A 64 -6.49 -2.90 -4.52
C ARG A 64 -7.62 -3.92 -4.47
N LEU A 65 -8.76 -3.62 -5.11
CA LEU A 65 -9.86 -4.58 -5.25
C LEU A 65 -9.38 -5.83 -6.01
N ALA A 66 -8.62 -5.65 -7.09
CA ALA A 66 -8.05 -6.75 -7.85
C ALA A 66 -7.12 -7.61 -6.98
N ALA A 67 -6.30 -6.98 -6.14
CA ALA A 67 -5.43 -7.67 -5.18
C ALA A 67 -6.21 -8.53 -4.15
N SER A 68 -7.46 -8.19 -3.84
CA SER A 68 -8.32 -9.02 -2.97
C SER A 68 -8.77 -10.32 -3.64
N PHE A 69 -8.77 -10.38 -4.97
CA PHE A 69 -9.22 -11.54 -5.76
C PHE A 69 -8.09 -12.21 -6.56
N ASP A 70 -6.90 -11.60 -6.59
CA ASP A 70 -5.68 -12.15 -7.17
C ASP A 70 -4.53 -12.05 -6.16
N PRO A 71 -4.17 -13.17 -5.50
CA PRO A 71 -3.07 -13.22 -4.55
C PRO A 71 -1.72 -12.80 -5.14
N LEU A 72 -1.51 -12.96 -6.44
CA LEU A 72 -0.26 -12.56 -7.09
C LEU A 72 -0.10 -11.03 -7.09
N ILE A 73 -1.19 -10.30 -7.33
CA ILE A 73 -1.19 -8.84 -7.28
C ILE A 73 -0.89 -8.36 -5.86
N SER A 74 -1.60 -8.92 -4.87
CA SER A 74 -1.39 -8.58 -3.46
C SER A 74 0.05 -8.88 -3.00
N SER A 75 0.57 -10.07 -3.34
CA SER A 75 1.92 -10.49 -2.98
C SER A 75 2.99 -9.57 -3.57
N LYS A 76 2.89 -9.21 -4.85
CA LYS A 76 3.85 -8.29 -5.50
C LYS A 76 3.83 -6.89 -4.88
N ILE A 77 2.63 -6.32 -4.65
CA ILE A 77 2.50 -4.98 -4.03
C ILE A 77 3.11 -4.99 -2.63
N ASN A 78 2.72 -5.93 -1.78
CA ASN A 78 3.20 -6.00 -0.40
C ASN A 78 4.73 -6.23 -0.36
N ARG A 79 5.25 -7.15 -1.18
CA ARG A 79 6.70 -7.40 -1.28
C ARG A 79 7.48 -6.12 -1.61
N PHE A 80 7.03 -5.34 -2.60
CA PHE A 80 7.75 -4.12 -2.98
C PHE A 80 7.63 -3.01 -1.95
N ILE A 81 6.48 -2.85 -1.30
CA ILE A 81 6.31 -1.92 -0.17
C ILE A 81 7.23 -2.33 0.98
N ASP A 82 7.22 -3.59 1.36
CA ASP A 82 7.91 -4.06 2.57
C ASP A 82 9.42 -4.03 2.43
N SER A 83 9.92 -4.27 1.22
CA SER A 83 11.33 -4.15 0.86
C SER A 83 11.76 -2.71 0.53
N MET A 84 10.87 -1.71 0.64
CA MET A 84 11.12 -0.31 0.22
C MET A 84 11.57 -0.18 -1.25
N ARG A 85 11.20 -1.14 -2.10
CA ARG A 85 11.51 -1.16 -3.53
C ARG A 85 10.50 -0.32 -4.32
N ILE A 86 10.53 0.98 -4.06
CA ILE A 86 9.62 1.97 -4.70
C ILE A 86 9.79 1.98 -6.23
N ASP A 87 11.01 1.70 -6.72
CA ASP A 87 11.31 1.52 -8.14
C ASP A 87 10.47 0.40 -8.78
N ARG A 88 10.40 -0.77 -8.11
CA ARG A 88 9.61 -1.92 -8.58
C ARG A 88 8.12 -1.71 -8.35
N LEU A 89 7.73 -1.09 -7.24
CA LEU A 89 6.34 -0.77 -6.95
C LEU A 89 5.77 0.15 -8.03
N ARG A 90 6.48 1.22 -8.40
CA ARG A 90 6.10 2.12 -9.49
C ARG A 90 5.89 1.35 -10.79
N ALA A 91 6.90 0.60 -11.23
CA ALA A 91 6.82 -0.15 -12.47
C ALA A 91 5.62 -1.10 -12.49
N TYR A 92 5.42 -1.84 -11.40
CA TYR A 92 4.33 -2.79 -11.28
C TYR A 92 2.95 -2.12 -11.26
N VAL A 93 2.76 -1.07 -10.45
CA VAL A 93 1.48 -0.36 -10.37
C VAL A 93 1.15 0.32 -11.70
N CYS A 94 2.11 1.00 -12.32
CA CYS A 94 1.92 1.62 -13.64
C CYS A 94 1.62 0.60 -14.76
N GLU A 95 2.14 -0.62 -14.67
CA GLU A 95 1.75 -1.70 -15.59
C GLU A 95 0.31 -2.15 -15.34
N ARG A 96 -0.11 -2.25 -14.06
CA ARG A 96 -1.48 -2.64 -13.71
C ARG A 96 -2.52 -1.58 -14.07
N THR A 97 -2.18 -0.30 -14.07
CA THR A 97 -3.14 0.75 -14.44
C THR A 97 -3.68 0.58 -15.86
N ALA A 98 -2.90 0.00 -16.78
CA ALA A 98 -3.34 -0.30 -18.15
C ALA A 98 -4.53 -1.28 -18.23
N PHE A 99 -4.75 -2.09 -17.19
CA PHE A 99 -5.89 -3.02 -17.13
C PHE A 99 -7.10 -2.43 -16.42
N PHE A 100 -6.89 -1.62 -15.37
CA PHE A 100 -7.96 -1.23 -14.45
C PHE A 100 -8.39 0.24 -14.57
N CYS A 101 -7.67 1.05 -15.35
CA CYS A 101 -7.80 2.48 -15.33
C CYS A 101 -7.78 3.07 -16.75
N ASP A 102 -8.48 4.19 -16.93
CA ASP A 102 -8.43 4.94 -18.19
C ASP A 102 -7.12 5.74 -18.35
N GLU A 103 -6.87 6.28 -19.54
CA GLU A 103 -5.62 7.01 -19.85
C GLU A 103 -5.39 8.21 -18.92
N HIS A 104 -6.46 8.90 -18.50
CA HIS A 104 -6.35 10.04 -17.59
C HIS A 104 -5.90 9.58 -16.20
N GLN A 105 -6.54 8.55 -15.66
CA GLN A 105 -6.17 7.92 -14.40
C GLN A 105 -4.74 7.35 -14.43
N GLN A 106 -4.35 6.71 -15.53
CA GLN A 106 -2.99 6.19 -15.72
C GLN A 106 -1.94 7.30 -15.59
N LYS A 107 -2.19 8.45 -16.23
CA LYS A 107 -1.32 9.62 -16.14
C LYS A 107 -1.22 10.13 -14.70
N GLU A 108 -2.35 10.32 -14.02
CA GLU A 108 -2.35 10.85 -12.65
C GLU A 108 -1.66 9.91 -11.65
N VAL A 109 -1.78 8.59 -11.82
CA VAL A 109 -0.99 7.62 -11.03
C VAL A 109 0.50 7.73 -11.35
N GLY A 110 0.86 7.95 -12.62
CA GLY A 110 2.24 8.25 -13.01
C GLY A 110 2.79 9.51 -12.32
N ASP A 111 2.00 10.58 -12.32
CA ASP A 111 2.32 11.87 -11.68
C ASP A 111 2.45 11.72 -10.15
N LEU A 112 1.62 10.89 -9.52
CA LEU A 112 1.79 10.52 -8.11
C LEU A 112 3.16 9.88 -7.85
N PHE A 113 3.59 8.94 -8.70
CA PHE A 113 4.87 8.27 -8.51
C PHE A 113 6.09 9.18 -8.76
N HIS A 114 5.94 10.26 -9.54
CA HIS A 114 7.00 11.25 -9.73
C HIS A 114 7.41 11.97 -8.43
N GLN A 115 6.50 12.06 -7.45
CA GLN A 115 6.82 12.61 -6.12
C GLN A 115 7.88 11.79 -5.37
N TYR A 116 8.11 10.53 -5.79
CA TYR A 116 9.08 9.62 -5.20
C TYR A 116 10.32 9.41 -6.08
N ASP A 117 10.55 10.27 -7.08
CA ASP A 117 11.73 10.17 -7.95
C ASP A 117 13.03 10.21 -7.13
N ARG A 118 13.09 11.02 -6.07
CA ARG A 118 14.23 11.04 -5.13
C ARG A 118 14.46 9.69 -4.44
N SER A 119 13.39 9.03 -3.99
CA SER A 119 13.46 7.68 -3.40
C SER A 119 14.00 6.67 -4.41
N ILE A 120 13.55 6.77 -5.67
CA ILE A 120 14.01 5.90 -6.76
C ILE A 120 15.49 6.15 -7.08
N GLU A 121 15.95 7.39 -7.07
CA GLU A 121 17.37 7.73 -7.23
C GLU A 121 18.24 7.07 -6.15
N ILE A 122 17.84 7.17 -4.87
CA ILE A 122 18.57 6.52 -3.75
C ILE A 122 18.64 5.01 -3.97
N ILE A 123 17.52 4.37 -4.32
CA ILE A 123 17.48 2.93 -4.61
C ILE A 123 18.42 2.58 -5.77
N ASN A 124 18.40 3.37 -6.83
CA ASN A 124 19.29 3.15 -7.97
C ASN A 124 20.76 3.29 -7.56
N GLN A 125 21.13 4.28 -6.75
CA GLN A 125 22.51 4.42 -6.25
C GLN A 125 22.95 3.21 -5.44
N VAL A 126 22.09 2.69 -4.55
CA VAL A 126 22.36 1.45 -3.79
C VAL A 126 22.57 0.28 -4.74
N ARG A 127 21.74 0.13 -5.79
CA ARG A 127 21.88 -0.94 -6.78
C ARG A 127 23.18 -0.85 -7.57
N HIS A 128 23.62 0.36 -7.92
CA HIS A 128 24.87 0.57 -8.64
C HIS A 128 26.10 0.28 -7.76
N SER A 129 26.00 0.54 -6.45
CA SER A 129 27.10 0.30 -5.51
C SER A 129 27.22 -1.15 -5.01
N LEU A 130 26.29 -2.03 -5.39
CA LEU A 130 26.38 -3.45 -5.06
C LEU A 130 27.64 -4.09 -5.66
N THR A 131 28.31 -4.88 -4.84
CA THR A 131 29.44 -5.71 -5.26
C THR A 131 29.01 -6.83 -6.21
N SER A 132 29.98 -7.48 -6.88
CA SER A 132 29.68 -8.64 -7.73
C SER A 132 28.99 -9.75 -6.93
N THR A 133 29.51 -10.08 -5.75
CA THR A 133 28.95 -11.12 -4.88
C THR A 133 27.50 -10.85 -4.49
N GLU A 134 27.17 -9.59 -4.19
CA GLU A 134 25.80 -9.20 -3.82
C GLU A 134 24.85 -9.25 -5.01
N LYS A 135 25.33 -8.90 -6.20
CA LYS A 135 24.56 -9.08 -7.45
C LYS A 135 24.32 -10.55 -7.73
N ASP A 136 25.31 -11.42 -7.53
CA ASP A 136 25.16 -12.86 -7.69
C ASP A 136 24.17 -13.45 -6.67
N GLN A 137 24.21 -12.98 -5.43
CA GLN A 137 23.23 -13.33 -4.39
C GLN A 137 21.80 -12.92 -4.79
N LEU A 138 21.61 -11.68 -5.24
CA LEU A 138 20.32 -11.21 -5.72
C LEU A 138 19.82 -12.04 -6.91
N ASN A 139 20.68 -12.32 -7.89
CA ASN A 139 20.34 -13.16 -9.02
C ASN A 139 19.91 -14.57 -8.58
N MET A 140 20.59 -15.14 -7.59
CA MET A 140 20.20 -16.44 -7.01
C MET A 140 18.84 -16.37 -6.33
N MET A 141 18.58 -15.34 -5.51
CA MET A 141 17.29 -15.14 -4.84
C MET A 141 16.16 -14.95 -5.86
N GLU A 142 16.37 -14.14 -6.91
CA GLU A 142 15.41 -13.94 -7.99
C GLU A 142 15.12 -15.25 -8.75
N ASN A 143 16.15 -16.03 -9.09
CA ASN A 143 16.01 -17.31 -9.78
C ASN A 143 15.27 -18.38 -8.96
N LEU A 144 15.46 -18.37 -7.64
CA LEU A 144 14.77 -19.27 -6.72
C LEU A 144 13.39 -18.76 -6.31
N ASN A 145 13.01 -17.55 -6.74
CA ASN A 145 11.84 -16.82 -6.26
C ASN A 145 11.82 -16.71 -4.72
N ASP A 146 13.00 -16.57 -4.09
CA ASP A 146 13.15 -16.41 -2.65
C ASP A 146 12.88 -14.95 -2.26
N THR A 147 11.59 -14.63 -2.15
CA THR A 147 11.12 -13.27 -1.91
C THR A 147 11.48 -12.76 -0.52
N LEU A 148 11.61 -13.65 0.47
CA LEU A 148 11.94 -13.30 1.86
C LEU A 148 13.42 -12.93 1.97
N ALA A 149 14.31 -13.71 1.35
CA ALA A 149 15.73 -13.39 1.34
C ALA A 149 16.01 -12.08 0.58
N GLU A 150 15.37 -11.86 -0.57
CA GLU A 150 15.53 -10.61 -1.31
C GLU A 150 15.02 -9.41 -0.50
N GLN A 151 13.86 -9.54 0.16
CA GLN A 151 13.35 -8.49 1.03
C GLN A 151 14.33 -8.17 2.16
N ALA A 152 14.83 -9.19 2.86
CA ALA A 152 15.80 -9.02 3.94
C ALA A 152 17.08 -8.34 3.44
N PHE A 153 17.56 -8.72 2.25
CA PHE A 153 18.71 -8.10 1.61
C PHE A 153 18.51 -6.59 1.41
N PHE A 154 17.41 -6.16 0.80
CA PHE A 154 17.17 -4.73 0.54
C PHE A 154 16.93 -3.94 1.83
N VAL A 155 16.18 -4.48 2.77
CA VAL A 155 15.98 -3.84 4.08
C VAL A 155 17.31 -3.63 4.78
N TYR A 156 18.17 -4.64 4.79
CA TYR A 156 19.52 -4.51 5.32
C TYR A 156 20.32 -3.43 4.58
N LYS A 157 20.34 -3.47 3.24
CA LYS A 157 21.07 -2.47 2.44
C LYS A 157 20.61 -1.04 2.71
N PHE A 158 19.31 -0.82 2.84
CA PHE A 158 18.78 0.51 3.12
C PHE A 158 19.05 0.95 4.56
N SER A 159 19.15 0.03 5.53
CA SER A 159 19.54 0.36 6.91
C SER A 159 20.97 0.91 7.05
N LEU A 160 21.83 0.68 6.05
CA LEU A 160 23.20 1.20 6.00
C LEU A 160 23.32 2.59 5.35
N LEU A 161 22.21 3.14 4.84
CA LEU A 161 22.19 4.50 4.31
C LEU A 161 22.40 5.53 5.42
N ASN A 162 22.77 6.75 5.02
CA ASN A 162 22.74 7.85 5.96
C ASN A 162 21.30 8.09 6.47
N PRO A 163 21.11 8.68 7.67
CA PRO A 163 19.79 8.83 8.26
C PRO A 163 18.79 9.61 7.41
N VAL A 164 19.25 10.57 6.60
CA VAL A 164 18.40 11.40 5.75
C VAL A 164 17.83 10.57 4.59
N ASP A 165 18.68 9.86 3.85
CA ASP A 165 18.22 9.02 2.74
C ASP A 165 17.34 7.86 3.22
N LEU A 166 17.66 7.27 4.39
CA LEU A 166 16.79 6.26 5.00
C LEU A 166 15.41 6.83 5.36
N ALA A 167 15.36 8.03 5.95
CA ALA A 167 14.09 8.69 6.28
C ALA A 167 13.24 8.97 5.02
N VAL A 168 13.87 9.36 3.91
CA VAL A 168 13.18 9.55 2.62
C VAL A 168 12.54 8.24 2.13
N LEU A 169 13.24 7.11 2.22
CA LEU A 169 12.68 5.80 1.83
C LEU A 169 11.56 5.34 2.77
N GLN A 170 11.71 5.54 4.07
CA GLN A 170 10.70 5.18 5.07
C GLN A 170 9.42 6.02 4.91
N SER A 171 9.57 7.33 4.68
CA SER A 171 8.44 8.22 4.39
C SER A 171 7.70 7.79 3.12
N ALA A 172 8.44 7.54 2.03
CA ALA A 172 7.86 7.05 0.78
C ALA A 172 7.11 5.72 0.96
N LYS A 173 7.70 4.77 1.70
CA LYS A 173 7.04 3.50 2.05
C LYS A 173 5.70 3.75 2.77
N ALA A 174 5.70 4.58 3.81
CA ALA A 174 4.50 4.85 4.60
C ALA A 174 3.40 5.54 3.77
N SER A 175 3.77 6.54 2.97
CA SER A 175 2.85 7.26 2.10
C SER A 175 2.23 6.35 1.03
N LEU A 176 3.05 5.52 0.36
CA LEU A 176 2.56 4.61 -0.67
C LEU A 176 1.74 3.46 -0.09
N ALA A 177 2.13 2.93 1.08
CA ALA A 177 1.34 1.95 1.80
C ALA A 177 -0.05 2.51 2.16
N THR A 178 -0.10 3.76 2.62
CA THR A 178 -1.36 4.47 2.90
C THR A 178 -2.18 4.66 1.62
N ALA A 179 -1.59 5.20 0.55
CA ALA A 179 -2.29 5.44 -0.71
C ALA A 179 -2.90 4.16 -1.33
N LEU A 180 -2.20 3.02 -1.20
CA LEU A 180 -2.65 1.73 -1.72
C LEU A 180 -3.64 1.00 -0.78
N SER A 181 -3.81 1.45 0.47
CA SER A 181 -4.69 0.83 1.47
C SER A 181 -5.91 1.68 1.85
N ALA A 182 -5.81 3.02 1.79
CA ALA A 182 -6.83 3.95 2.24
C ALA A 182 -8.03 4.06 1.29
N ASN A 183 -7.83 3.74 0.01
CA ASN A 183 -8.85 3.95 -1.01
C ASN A 183 -9.78 2.74 -1.07
N ALA A 184 -10.89 2.82 -0.34
CA ALA A 184 -11.96 1.84 -0.42
C ALA A 184 -12.50 1.80 -1.87
N PRO A 185 -12.57 0.61 -2.49
CA PRO A 185 -13.16 0.49 -3.81
C PRO A 185 -14.65 0.86 -3.78
N ASP A 186 -15.22 1.17 -4.94
CA ASP A 186 -16.66 1.44 -5.09
C ASP A 186 -17.46 0.35 -4.35
N GLY A 187 -18.32 0.77 -3.42
CA GLY A 187 -19.01 -0.16 -2.53
C GLY A 187 -19.95 -1.11 -3.27
N ALA A 188 -20.55 -0.66 -4.37
CA ALA A 188 -21.44 -1.48 -5.20
C ALA A 188 -20.63 -2.50 -6.02
N LEU A 189 -19.53 -2.07 -6.65
CA LEU A 189 -18.61 -2.97 -7.35
C LEU A 189 -17.99 -4.00 -6.40
N SER A 190 -17.55 -3.56 -5.22
CA SER A 190 -16.97 -4.44 -4.20
C SER A 190 -17.96 -5.50 -3.73
N LYS A 191 -19.22 -5.10 -3.52
CA LYS A 191 -20.31 -6.02 -3.16
C LYS A 191 -20.60 -7.01 -4.30
N ALA A 192 -20.61 -6.54 -5.55
CA ALA A 192 -20.82 -7.40 -6.71
C ALA A 192 -19.68 -8.41 -6.87
N MET A 193 -18.44 -7.96 -6.76
CA MET A 193 -17.25 -8.83 -6.76
C MET A 193 -17.27 -9.83 -5.60
N GLY A 194 -17.72 -9.41 -4.42
CA GLY A 194 -17.89 -10.30 -3.26
C GLY A 194 -18.96 -11.39 -3.43
N SER A 195 -19.77 -11.34 -4.48
CA SER A 195 -20.71 -12.42 -4.82
C SER A 195 -20.06 -13.61 -5.54
N PHE A 196 -18.79 -13.48 -5.97
CA PHE A 196 -18.04 -14.56 -6.60
C PHE A 196 -17.16 -15.26 -5.57
N SER A 197 -17.26 -16.59 -5.52
CA SER A 197 -16.30 -17.40 -4.77
C SER A 197 -14.97 -17.51 -5.53
N PRO A 198 -13.86 -17.88 -4.86
CA PRO A 198 -12.60 -18.18 -5.55
C PRO A 198 -12.75 -19.21 -6.67
N GLN A 199 -13.60 -20.23 -6.46
CA GLN A 199 -13.89 -21.27 -7.45
C GLN A 199 -14.66 -20.73 -8.66
N ASP A 200 -15.56 -19.77 -8.45
CA ASP A 200 -16.24 -19.08 -9.56
C ASP A 200 -15.23 -18.33 -10.41
N LEU A 201 -14.29 -17.62 -9.79
CA LEU A 201 -13.26 -16.86 -10.48
C LEU A 201 -12.28 -17.77 -11.25
N GLU A 202 -11.91 -18.92 -10.68
CA GLU A 202 -11.10 -19.93 -11.37
C GLU A 202 -11.85 -20.49 -12.59
N ARG A 203 -13.13 -20.83 -12.42
CA ARG A 203 -13.98 -21.30 -13.53
C ARG A 203 -14.08 -20.25 -14.63
N LEU A 204 -14.37 -19.00 -14.26
CA LEU A 204 -14.43 -17.87 -15.19
C LEU A 204 -13.11 -17.67 -15.95
N ALA A 205 -11.96 -17.85 -15.29
CA ALA A 205 -10.64 -17.72 -15.93
C ALA A 205 -10.37 -18.80 -16.99
N THR A 206 -11.07 -19.93 -16.96
CA THR A 206 -10.96 -20.99 -17.98
C THR A 206 -11.89 -20.79 -19.18
N LEU A 207 -12.84 -19.87 -19.09
CA LEU A 207 -13.78 -19.62 -20.18
C LEU A 207 -13.13 -18.79 -21.30
N PRO A 208 -13.53 -19.02 -22.56
CA PRO A 208 -13.24 -18.09 -23.64
C PRO A 208 -13.71 -16.67 -23.28
N VAL A 209 -12.87 -15.66 -23.55
CA VAL A 209 -13.11 -14.25 -23.17
C VAL A 209 -14.45 -13.72 -23.70
N ASN A 210 -14.91 -14.19 -24.86
CA ASN A 210 -16.19 -13.83 -25.45
C ASN A 210 -17.41 -14.39 -24.70
N HIS A 211 -17.26 -15.45 -23.90
CA HIS A 211 -18.33 -16.03 -23.08
C HIS A 211 -18.38 -15.43 -21.67
N LEU A 212 -17.30 -14.79 -21.23
CA LEU A 212 -17.20 -14.20 -19.90
C LEU A 212 -18.34 -13.21 -19.58
N PRO A 213 -18.69 -12.26 -20.48
CA PRO A 213 -19.71 -11.26 -20.18
C PRO A 213 -21.10 -11.86 -19.92
N GLU A 214 -21.45 -12.95 -20.59
CA GLU A 214 -22.74 -13.61 -20.41
C GLU A 214 -22.79 -14.36 -19.07
N GLU A 215 -21.76 -15.17 -18.77
CA GLU A 215 -21.69 -15.93 -17.52
C GLU A 215 -21.68 -15.02 -16.29
N VAL A 216 -20.94 -13.90 -16.34
CA VAL A 216 -20.90 -12.91 -15.26
C VAL A 216 -22.29 -12.29 -15.05
N ARG A 217 -22.97 -11.88 -16.12
CA ARG A 217 -24.34 -11.33 -16.02
C ARG A 217 -25.32 -12.34 -15.44
N SER A 218 -25.27 -13.59 -15.89
CA SER A 218 -26.11 -14.65 -15.36
C SER A 218 -25.84 -14.91 -13.88
N HIS A 219 -24.58 -14.87 -13.45
CA HIS A 219 -24.21 -15.00 -12.04
C HIS A 219 -24.77 -13.85 -11.19
N LEU A 220 -24.55 -12.60 -11.62
CA LEU A 220 -25.05 -11.42 -10.91
C LEU A 220 -26.58 -11.43 -10.81
N ALA A 221 -27.28 -11.83 -11.87
CA ALA A 221 -28.74 -11.97 -11.85
C ALA A 221 -29.21 -13.01 -10.82
N ARG A 222 -28.53 -14.16 -10.70
CA ARG A 222 -28.82 -15.16 -9.64
C ARG A 222 -28.61 -14.60 -8.24
N CYS A 223 -27.65 -13.69 -8.08
CA CYS A 223 -27.37 -12.97 -6.84
C CYS A 223 -28.25 -11.73 -6.62
N GLN A 224 -29.25 -11.48 -7.47
CA GLN A 224 -30.15 -10.31 -7.41
C GLN A 224 -29.42 -8.97 -7.55
N ILE A 225 -28.28 -8.96 -8.24
CA ILE A 225 -27.52 -7.75 -8.58
C ILE A 225 -27.87 -7.38 -10.02
N THR A 226 -28.82 -6.47 -10.18
CA THR A 226 -29.42 -6.15 -11.49
C THR A 226 -29.26 -4.69 -11.93
N ALA A 227 -28.64 -3.85 -11.09
CA ALA A 227 -28.35 -2.46 -11.42
C ALA A 227 -27.44 -2.39 -12.67
N PRO A 228 -27.89 -1.79 -13.79
CA PRO A 228 -27.19 -1.87 -15.07
C PRO A 228 -25.73 -1.41 -15.01
N GLU A 229 -25.47 -0.31 -14.30
CA GLU A 229 -24.14 0.25 -14.08
C GLU A 229 -23.23 -0.71 -13.31
N VAL A 230 -23.72 -1.30 -12.22
CA VAL A 230 -22.94 -2.25 -11.40
C VAL A 230 -22.63 -3.51 -12.19
N VAL A 231 -23.60 -4.01 -12.97
CA VAL A 231 -23.42 -5.19 -13.83
C VAL A 231 -22.37 -4.91 -14.90
N HIS A 232 -22.47 -3.76 -15.58
CA HIS A 232 -21.52 -3.34 -16.60
C HIS A 232 -20.10 -3.25 -16.02
N ASP A 233 -19.95 -2.57 -14.89
CA ASP A 233 -18.64 -2.33 -14.26
C ASP A 233 -18.02 -3.62 -13.73
N THR A 234 -18.84 -4.54 -13.20
CA THR A 234 -18.36 -5.85 -12.74
C THR A 234 -17.89 -6.70 -13.91
N VAL A 235 -18.60 -6.70 -15.05
CA VAL A 235 -18.18 -7.39 -16.26
C VAL A 235 -16.85 -6.82 -16.78
N ALA A 236 -16.75 -5.49 -16.90
CA ALA A 236 -15.53 -4.83 -17.34
C ALA A 236 -14.35 -5.15 -16.41
N PHE A 237 -14.57 -5.07 -15.09
CA PHE A 237 -13.56 -5.37 -14.09
C PHE A 237 -13.07 -6.82 -14.16
N LEU A 238 -13.97 -7.81 -14.30
CA LEU A 238 -13.59 -9.22 -14.41
C LEU A 238 -12.84 -9.53 -15.69
N LEU A 239 -13.22 -8.90 -16.82
CA LEU A 239 -12.45 -8.98 -18.06
C LEU A 239 -11.02 -8.46 -17.86
N SER A 240 -10.87 -7.30 -17.21
CA SER A 240 -9.55 -6.75 -16.87
C SER A 240 -8.76 -7.65 -15.93
N LEU A 241 -9.41 -8.19 -14.89
CA LEU A 241 -8.77 -9.07 -13.91
C LEU A 241 -8.23 -10.33 -14.59
N ILE A 242 -9.05 -11.00 -15.40
CA ILE A 242 -8.66 -12.23 -16.10
C ILE A 242 -7.63 -11.95 -17.19
N GLY A 243 -7.81 -10.87 -17.95
CA GLY A 243 -6.81 -10.42 -18.93
C GLY A 243 -5.46 -10.11 -18.29
N SER A 244 -5.45 -9.53 -17.09
CA SER A 244 -4.22 -9.24 -16.34
C SER A 244 -3.47 -10.50 -15.86
N LYS A 245 -4.16 -11.64 -15.75
CA LYS A 245 -3.57 -12.95 -15.41
C LYS A 245 -2.95 -13.65 -16.61
N GLN A 246 -3.54 -13.51 -17.80
CA GLN A 246 -3.05 -14.15 -19.02
C GLN A 246 -1.75 -13.51 -19.56
N ASN A 247 -1.45 -12.27 -19.16
CA ASN A 247 -0.26 -11.53 -19.57
C ASN A 247 0.86 -11.48 -18.50
N ASN A 248 0.73 -12.26 -17.41
CA ASN A 248 1.74 -12.43 -16.36
C ASN A 248 2.51 -13.74 -16.54
#